data_AF-E6QNY6-F1
#
_entry.id   AF-E6QNY6-F1
#
_cell.length_a   1.000
_cell.length_b   1.000
_cell.length_c   1.000
_cell.angle_alpha   90.00
_cell.angle_beta   90.00
_cell.angle_gamma   90.00
#
_symmetry.space_group_name_H-M   'P 1'
#
loop_
_entity.id
_entity.type
_entity.pdbx_description
1 polymer ?
#
loop_
_entity_poly.entity_id
_entity_poly.type
_entity_poly.pdbx_seq_one_letter_code
_entity_poly.pdbx_strand_id
1 'polypeptide(L)'
;MTRYSRQDVLRVLQITARQLQNWERLGLIALYDDYGFAELSQLRLLRELQGQRIRPASICRSLDAMRAVSGVANPLRQSAIVPSGRGLAFRMDGAVVDPVRRQLLFDFDATPAHPSPLAIATPARSLVLREQSLQTLFLEAIQAEEQGDRAAALEVYSNILEHDPNFTAALINLGTIHYHQGRFLLAEQFYRRATVADPNYVLAFFDLGNVLDELRRSDESIQAYRAALALAPEYADAHYNLAMAYERKGLRRQAMTHWAHYLRLDRSGPWSEHARTQLRKLLSREKLAITHRARAFCPPAGKVASKLQLVSA
;
A
#
# COMPACT_ATOMS: atom_id res chain seq x y z
N MET A 1 -27.97 -36.81 0.70
CA MET A 1 -27.67 -35.98 -0.49
C MET A 1 -27.82 -36.85 -1.73
N THR A 2 -28.57 -36.42 -2.73
CA THR A 2 -28.73 -37.17 -3.98
C THR A 2 -27.39 -37.25 -4.70
N ARG A 3 -26.98 -38.48 -5.03
CA ARG A 3 -25.79 -38.79 -5.85
C ARG A 3 -26.28 -39.27 -7.20
N TYR A 4 -25.58 -38.88 -8.26
CA TYR A 4 -25.94 -39.19 -9.64
C TYR A 4 -24.84 -40.06 -10.23
N SER A 5 -25.23 -41.23 -10.73
CA SER A 5 -24.28 -42.07 -11.45
C SER A 5 -23.83 -41.39 -12.74
N ARG A 6 -22.72 -41.86 -13.32
CA ARG A 6 -22.26 -41.39 -14.63
C ARG A 6 -23.36 -41.49 -15.70
N GLN A 7 -24.15 -42.56 -15.71
CA GLN A 7 -25.26 -42.72 -16.65
C GLN A 7 -26.36 -41.68 -16.42
N ASP A 8 -26.67 -41.35 -15.17
CA ASP A 8 -27.63 -40.31 -14.83
C ASP A 8 -27.18 -38.94 -15.33
N VAL A 9 -25.89 -38.61 -15.18
CA VAL A 9 -25.32 -37.35 -15.67
C VAL A 9 -25.49 -37.21 -17.18
N LEU A 10 -25.14 -38.25 -17.95
CA LEU A 10 -25.27 -38.22 -19.41
C LEU A 10 -26.72 -38.00 -19.84
N ARG A 11 -27.67 -38.66 -19.16
CA ARG A 11 -29.10 -38.55 -19.41
C ARG A 11 -29.66 -37.18 -19.03
N VAL A 12 -29.41 -36.73 -17.80
CA VAL A 12 -29.97 -35.49 -17.24
C VAL A 12 -29.41 -34.26 -17.96
N LEU A 13 -28.11 -34.25 -18.25
CA LEU A 13 -27.47 -33.13 -18.92
C LEU A 13 -27.45 -33.29 -20.45
N GLN A 14 -28.00 -34.37 -21.01
CA GLN A 14 -28.03 -34.63 -22.44
C GLN A 14 -26.66 -34.43 -23.11
N ILE A 15 -25.62 -34.97 -22.48
CA ILE A 15 -24.24 -34.93 -22.98
C ILE A 15 -23.77 -36.34 -23.34
N THR A 16 -22.85 -36.44 -24.29
CA THR A 16 -22.29 -37.73 -24.70
C THR A 16 -21.18 -38.19 -23.76
N ALA A 17 -20.98 -39.51 -23.64
CA ALA A 17 -19.87 -40.07 -22.87
C ALA A 17 -18.50 -39.52 -23.34
N ARG A 18 -18.35 -39.27 -24.64
CA ARG A 18 -17.15 -38.70 -25.25
C ARG A 18 -16.92 -37.25 -24.84
N GLN A 19 -17.98 -36.44 -24.71
CA GLN A 19 -17.87 -35.07 -24.22
C GLN A 19 -17.40 -35.04 -22.77
N LEU A 20 -18.02 -35.85 -21.90
CA LEU A 20 -17.66 -35.94 -20.48
C LEU A 20 -16.21 -36.40 -20.32
N GLN A 21 -15.81 -37.47 -21.01
CA GLN A 21 -14.45 -37.98 -20.97
C GLN A 21 -13.41 -36.96 -21.48
N ASN A 22 -13.77 -36.16 -22.49
CA ASN A 22 -12.89 -35.11 -22.98
C ASN A 22 -12.70 -33.98 -21.95
N TRP A 23 -13.73 -33.62 -21.19
CA TRP A 23 -13.62 -32.63 -20.10
C TRP A 23 -12.78 -33.14 -18.94
N GLU A 24 -12.94 -34.42 -18.57
CA GLU A 24 -12.13 -35.07 -17.53
C GLU A 24 -10.65 -35.11 -17.92
N ARG A 25 -10.35 -35.51 -19.16
CA ARG A 25 -8.99 -35.54 -19.68
C ARG A 25 -8.32 -34.15 -19.71
N LEU A 26 -9.11 -33.10 -19.94
CA LEU A 26 -8.63 -31.71 -19.93
C LEU A 26 -8.61 -31.11 -18.52
N GLY A 27 -8.96 -31.87 -17.48
CA GLY A 27 -8.96 -31.38 -16.08
C GLY A 27 -10.02 -30.31 -15.80
N LEU A 28 -11.04 -30.17 -16.65
CA LEU A 28 -12.15 -29.23 -16.44
C LEU A 28 -13.11 -29.71 -15.35
N ILE A 29 -13.18 -31.03 -15.17
CA ILE A 29 -13.85 -31.72 -14.07
C ILE A 29 -13.00 -32.91 -13.64
N ALA A 30 -12.99 -33.26 -12.36
CA ALA A 30 -12.31 -34.46 -11.90
C ALA A 30 -13.11 -35.72 -12.28
N LEU A 31 -12.41 -36.85 -12.33
CA LEU A 31 -13.03 -38.16 -12.49
C LEU A 31 -13.69 -38.54 -11.16
N TYR A 32 -15.01 -38.78 -11.20
CA TYR A 32 -15.78 -39.20 -10.03
C TYR A 32 -16.56 -40.47 -10.35
N ASP A 33 -16.67 -41.35 -9.36
CA ASP A 33 -17.56 -42.52 -9.43
C ASP A 33 -19.03 -42.08 -9.37
N ASP A 34 -19.33 -41.06 -8.56
CA ASP A 34 -20.65 -40.45 -8.41
C ASP A 34 -20.58 -38.91 -8.35
N TYR A 35 -21.55 -38.26 -8.97
CA TYR A 35 -21.61 -36.79 -9.08
C TYR A 35 -22.61 -36.22 -8.07
N GLY A 36 -22.24 -35.13 -7.41
CA GLY A 36 -23.15 -34.33 -6.59
C GLY A 36 -23.78 -33.18 -7.37
N PHE A 37 -24.61 -32.39 -6.69
CA PHE A 37 -25.26 -31.22 -7.28
C PHE A 37 -24.26 -30.17 -7.77
N ALA A 38 -23.15 -29.98 -7.05
CA ALA A 38 -22.11 -29.03 -7.42
C ALA A 38 -21.37 -29.45 -8.70
N GLU A 39 -21.16 -30.75 -8.91
CA GLU A 39 -20.53 -31.26 -10.12
C GLU A 39 -21.49 -31.19 -11.31
N LEU A 40 -22.78 -31.47 -11.10
CA LEU A 40 -23.82 -31.31 -12.11
C LEU A 40 -23.95 -29.85 -12.60
N SER A 41 -23.88 -28.87 -11.70
CA SER A 41 -23.95 -27.46 -12.09
C SER A 41 -22.75 -27.05 -12.94
N GLN A 42 -21.55 -27.53 -12.62
CA GLN A 42 -20.35 -27.30 -13.43
C GLN A 42 -20.44 -27.95 -14.81
N LEU A 43 -20.92 -29.20 -14.89
CA LEU A 43 -21.11 -29.89 -16.16
C LEU A 43 -22.16 -29.20 -17.04
N ARG A 44 -23.23 -28.69 -16.43
CA ARG A 44 -24.25 -27.88 -17.14
C ARG A 44 -23.64 -26.60 -17.72
N LEU A 45 -22.80 -25.91 -16.95
CA LEU A 45 -22.10 -24.69 -17.39
C LEU A 45 -21.12 -25.00 -18.53
N LEU A 46 -20.33 -26.07 -18.42
CA LEU A 46 -19.42 -26.50 -19.50
C LEU A 46 -20.17 -26.80 -20.80
N ARG A 47 -21.34 -27.46 -20.70
CA ARG A 47 -22.23 -27.71 -21.85
C ARG A 47 -22.69 -26.40 -22.49
N GLU A 48 -23.10 -25.43 -21.69
CA GLU A 48 -23.58 -24.13 -22.16
C GLU A 48 -22.48 -23.35 -22.88
N LEU A 49 -21.28 -23.29 -22.31
CA LEU A 49 -20.12 -22.64 -22.93
C LEU A 49 -19.73 -23.29 -24.27
N GLN A 50 -19.83 -24.62 -24.37
CA GLN A 50 -19.64 -25.30 -25.65
C GLN A 50 -20.75 -24.99 -26.66
N GLY A 51 -22.00 -24.82 -26.22
CA GLY A 51 -23.11 -24.37 -27.06
C GLY A 51 -22.88 -22.98 -27.65
N GLN A 52 -22.19 -22.11 -26.91
CA GLN A 52 -21.74 -20.78 -27.36
C GLN A 52 -20.47 -20.83 -28.24
N ARG A 53 -20.12 -22.01 -28.77
CA ARG A 53 -18.97 -22.28 -29.66
C ARG A 53 -17.60 -22.05 -29.01
N ILE A 54 -17.50 -22.06 -27.69
CA ILE A 54 -16.22 -21.98 -26.97
C ILE A 54 -15.62 -23.38 -26.86
N ARG A 55 -14.41 -23.55 -27.40
CA ARG A 55 -13.75 -24.87 -27.42
C ARG A 55 -13.25 -25.24 -26.02
N PRO A 56 -13.32 -26.52 -25.59
CA PRO A 56 -12.84 -26.98 -24.28
C PRO A 56 -11.39 -26.60 -23.96
N ALA A 57 -10.50 -26.68 -24.94
CA ALA A 57 -9.11 -26.26 -24.77
C ALA A 57 -8.99 -24.75 -24.48
N SER A 58 -9.89 -23.93 -25.01
CA SER A 58 -9.93 -22.49 -24.74
C SER A 58 -10.45 -22.21 -23.33
N ILE A 59 -11.47 -22.95 -22.89
CA ILE A 59 -11.97 -22.91 -21.52
C ILE A 59 -10.83 -23.24 -20.54
N CYS A 60 -10.10 -24.34 -20.78
CA CYS A 60 -8.97 -24.75 -19.94
C CYS A 60 -7.92 -23.64 -19.83
N ARG A 61 -7.45 -23.10 -20.97
CA ARG A 61 -6.47 -22.01 -20.98
C ARG A 61 -6.94 -20.76 -20.24
N SER A 62 -8.20 -20.37 -20.42
CA SER A 62 -8.76 -19.22 -19.69
C SER A 62 -8.83 -19.48 -18.19
N LEU A 63 -9.15 -20.70 -17.75
CA LEU A 63 -9.17 -21.07 -16.33
C LEU A 63 -7.76 -21.12 -15.74
N ASP A 64 -6.77 -21.64 -16.45
CA ASP A 64 -5.38 -21.68 -16.00
C ASP A 64 -4.79 -20.27 -15.89
N ALA A 65 -5.06 -19.42 -16.88
CA ALA A 65 -4.69 -18.01 -16.82
C ALA A 65 -5.38 -17.29 -15.65
N MET A 66 -6.65 -17.59 -15.41
CA MET A 66 -7.42 -17.00 -14.32
C MET A 66 -6.91 -17.44 -12.94
N ARG A 67 -6.55 -18.73 -12.78
CA ARG A 67 -5.89 -19.24 -11.56
C ARG A 67 -4.59 -18.49 -11.27
N ALA A 68 -3.80 -18.22 -12.32
CA ALA A 68 -2.55 -17.48 -12.19
C ALA A 68 -2.74 -15.99 -11.82
N VAL A 69 -3.84 -15.36 -12.25
CA VAL A 69 -4.13 -13.95 -11.98
C VAL A 69 -4.78 -13.73 -10.61
N SER A 70 -5.71 -14.61 -10.22
CA SER A 70 -6.57 -14.42 -9.03
C SER A 70 -6.22 -15.31 -7.83
N GLY A 71 -5.38 -16.33 -8.02
CA GLY A 71 -5.11 -17.35 -6.99
C GLY A 71 -6.29 -18.28 -6.69
N VAL A 72 -7.44 -18.10 -7.36
CA VAL A 72 -8.64 -18.91 -7.14
C VAL A 72 -8.45 -20.33 -7.69
N ALA A 73 -8.56 -21.35 -6.84
CA ALA A 73 -8.34 -22.75 -7.23
C ALA A 73 -9.33 -23.24 -8.32
N ASN A 74 -10.60 -22.82 -8.28
CA ASN A 74 -11.61 -23.21 -9.26
C ASN A 74 -12.48 -22.03 -9.73
N PRO A 75 -12.05 -21.31 -10.78
CA PRO A 75 -12.77 -20.14 -11.28
C PRO A 75 -14.18 -20.46 -11.80
N LEU A 76 -14.45 -21.69 -12.25
CA LEU A 76 -15.79 -22.11 -12.68
C LEU A 76 -16.84 -22.07 -11.56
N ARG A 77 -16.43 -22.10 -10.30
CA ARG A 77 -17.34 -22.05 -9.14
C ARG A 77 -17.47 -20.66 -8.51
N GLN A 78 -16.46 -19.81 -8.70
CA GLN A 78 -16.28 -18.61 -7.87
C GLN A 78 -16.33 -17.29 -8.65
N SER A 79 -16.31 -17.32 -9.98
CA SER A 79 -16.32 -16.12 -10.83
C SER A 79 -17.45 -16.16 -11.85
N ALA A 80 -18.05 -14.99 -12.12
CA ALA A 80 -19.07 -14.89 -13.17
C ALA A 80 -18.37 -14.90 -14.53
N ILE A 81 -18.69 -15.91 -15.34
CA ILE A 81 -18.05 -16.15 -16.63
C ILE A 81 -18.73 -15.30 -17.69
N VAL A 82 -17.94 -14.52 -18.42
CA VAL A 82 -18.38 -13.72 -19.55
C VAL A 82 -17.75 -14.29 -20.83
N PRO A 83 -18.54 -14.64 -21.85
CA PRO A 83 -18.00 -15.05 -23.15
C PRO A 83 -17.17 -13.92 -23.75
N SER A 84 -15.91 -14.19 -24.15
CA SER A 84 -15.03 -13.19 -24.76
C SER A 84 -14.36 -13.75 -26.01
N GLY A 85 -15.00 -13.50 -27.17
CA GLY A 85 -14.56 -14.00 -28.46
C GLY A 85 -14.45 -15.52 -28.52
N ARG A 86 -13.22 -16.05 -28.56
CA ARG A 86 -12.94 -17.51 -28.58
C ARG A 86 -12.57 -18.07 -27.21
N GLY A 87 -12.58 -17.26 -26.15
CA GLY A 87 -12.18 -17.63 -24.79
C GLY A 87 -13.17 -17.14 -23.74
N LEU A 88 -12.77 -17.22 -22.47
CA LEU A 88 -13.55 -16.72 -21.34
C LEU A 88 -12.90 -15.48 -20.75
N ALA A 89 -13.73 -14.49 -20.46
CA ALA A 89 -13.44 -13.43 -19.52
C ALA A 89 -14.18 -13.69 -18.20
N PHE A 90 -13.77 -13.03 -17.14
CA PHE A 90 -14.29 -13.25 -15.80
C PHE A 90 -14.63 -11.91 -15.15
N ARG A 91 -15.83 -11.78 -14.60
CA ARG A 91 -16.19 -10.61 -13.81
C ARG A 91 -15.59 -10.77 -12.41
N MET A 92 -14.69 -9.85 -12.06
CA MET A 92 -14.01 -9.74 -10.78
C MET A 92 -14.20 -8.32 -10.26
N ASP A 93 -14.75 -8.18 -9.05
CA ASP A 93 -14.85 -6.90 -8.34
C ASP A 93 -15.41 -5.73 -9.18
N GLY A 94 -16.43 -6.02 -9.98
CA GLY A 94 -17.10 -5.03 -10.84
C GLY A 94 -16.44 -4.80 -12.20
N ALA A 95 -15.24 -5.31 -12.44
CA ALA A 95 -14.55 -5.27 -13.72
C ALA A 95 -14.63 -6.63 -14.45
N VAL A 96 -14.65 -6.62 -15.78
CA VAL A 96 -14.49 -7.85 -16.57
C VAL A 96 -13.03 -7.97 -16.95
N VAL A 97 -12.42 -9.13 -16.71
CA VAL A 97 -11.00 -9.37 -16.97
C VAL A 97 -10.86 -10.45 -18.03
N ASP A 98 -10.07 -10.20 -19.07
CA ASP A 98 -9.52 -11.24 -19.94
C ASP A 98 -8.23 -11.77 -19.32
N PRO A 99 -8.23 -12.97 -18.72
CA PRO A 99 -7.07 -13.45 -17.99
C PRO A 99 -5.95 -13.90 -18.93
N VAL A 100 -6.28 -14.27 -20.17
CA VAL A 100 -5.28 -14.72 -21.15
C VAL A 100 -4.52 -13.52 -21.68
N ARG A 101 -5.23 -12.42 -21.96
CA ARG A 101 -4.62 -11.17 -22.44
C ARG A 101 -4.15 -10.26 -21.31
N ARG A 102 -4.51 -10.56 -20.06
CA ARG A 102 -4.25 -9.73 -18.87
C ARG A 102 -4.76 -8.30 -19.04
N GLN A 103 -5.98 -8.18 -19.56
CA GLN A 103 -6.61 -6.89 -19.86
C GLN A 103 -7.92 -6.76 -19.08
N LEU A 104 -8.21 -5.52 -18.67
CA LEU A 104 -9.55 -5.13 -18.25
C LEU A 104 -10.40 -4.89 -19.51
N LEU A 105 -11.58 -5.46 -19.53
CA LEU A 105 -12.60 -5.29 -20.57
C LEU A 105 -13.71 -4.40 -20.03
N PHE A 106 -14.18 -3.48 -20.86
CA PHE A 106 -15.38 -2.69 -20.58
C PHE A 106 -16.62 -3.58 -20.77
N ASP A 107 -17.49 -3.58 -19.77
CA ASP A 107 -18.75 -4.34 -19.77
C ASP A 107 -19.89 -3.40 -20.18
N PHE A 108 -20.17 -3.34 -21.49
CA PHE A 108 -21.22 -2.46 -22.04
C PHE A 108 -22.64 -3.03 -21.85
N ASP A 109 -22.76 -4.29 -21.43
CA ASP A 109 -24.05 -4.97 -21.16
C ASP A 109 -24.42 -4.96 -19.66
N ALA A 110 -23.63 -4.25 -18.83
CA ALA A 110 -23.91 -4.12 -17.40
C ALA A 110 -25.19 -3.30 -17.15
N THR A 111 -26.34 -3.98 -17.12
CA THR A 111 -27.44 -3.51 -16.28
C THR A 111 -26.97 -3.56 -14.83
N PRO A 112 -27.16 -2.48 -14.04
CA PRO A 112 -26.77 -2.49 -12.63
C PRO A 112 -27.60 -3.57 -11.93
N ALA A 113 -26.99 -4.73 -11.71
CA ALA A 113 -27.65 -5.83 -11.03
C ALA A 113 -27.92 -5.40 -9.59
N HIS A 114 -29.20 -5.26 -9.25
CA HIS A 114 -29.63 -5.22 -7.86
C HIS A 114 -28.99 -6.39 -7.11
N PRO A 115 -28.47 -6.18 -5.89
CA PRO A 115 -27.82 -7.24 -5.13
C PRO A 115 -28.86 -8.33 -4.84
N SER A 116 -28.63 -9.53 -5.36
CA SER A 116 -29.36 -10.73 -4.90
C SER A 116 -29.04 -10.97 -3.43
N PRO A 117 -30.05 -11.16 -2.54
CA PRO A 117 -29.86 -11.20 -1.09
C PRO A 117 -29.28 -12.53 -0.56
N LEU A 118 -28.64 -13.35 -1.39
CA LEU A 118 -28.07 -14.65 -1.01
C LEU A 118 -26.66 -14.83 -1.60
N ALA A 119 -25.74 -13.94 -1.24
CA ALA A 119 -24.31 -14.22 -1.33
C ALA A 119 -23.79 -14.45 0.09
N ILE A 120 -23.54 -15.70 0.44
CA ILE A 120 -22.81 -16.04 1.67
C ILE A 120 -21.46 -15.32 1.57
N ALA A 121 -21.26 -14.31 2.41
CA ALA A 121 -20.07 -13.50 2.45
C ALA A 121 -18.86 -14.39 2.77
N THR A 122 -18.10 -14.79 1.75
CA THR A 122 -16.77 -15.36 1.97
C THR A 122 -15.89 -14.28 2.62
N PRO A 123 -15.13 -14.61 3.67
CA PRO A 123 -14.38 -13.63 4.46
C PRO A 123 -13.47 -12.74 3.62
N ALA A 124 -12.86 -13.28 2.56
CA ALA A 124 -12.01 -12.50 1.65
C ALA A 124 -12.78 -11.40 0.88
N ARG A 125 -14.00 -11.67 0.41
CA ARG A 125 -14.83 -10.67 -0.30
C ARG A 125 -15.39 -9.62 0.65
N SER A 126 -15.77 -10.01 1.87
CA SER A 126 -16.17 -9.04 2.90
C SER A 126 -15.01 -8.17 3.38
N LEU A 127 -13.78 -8.71 3.42
CA LEU A 127 -12.58 -7.94 3.75
C LEU A 127 -12.25 -6.94 2.65
N VAL A 128 -12.25 -7.35 1.38
CA VAL A 128 -12.02 -6.42 0.25
C VAL A 128 -13.09 -5.31 0.19
N LEU A 129 -14.37 -5.65 0.36
CA LEU A 129 -15.44 -4.64 0.42
C LEU A 129 -15.30 -3.73 1.65
N ARG A 130 -14.85 -4.27 2.79
CA ARG A 130 -14.56 -3.47 3.99
C ARG A 130 -13.37 -2.54 3.76
N GLU A 131 -12.27 -3.03 3.21
CA GLU A 131 -11.10 -2.22 2.87
C GLU A 131 -11.43 -1.10 1.88
N GLN A 132 -12.19 -1.40 0.83
CA GLN A 132 -12.69 -0.39 -0.14
C GLN A 132 -13.62 0.63 0.52
N SER A 133 -14.47 0.19 1.45
CA SER A 133 -15.31 1.11 2.23
C SER A 133 -14.49 2.01 3.15
N LEU A 134 -13.43 1.50 3.79
CA LEU A 134 -12.55 2.29 4.66
C LEU A 134 -11.72 3.29 3.87
N GLN A 135 -11.25 2.92 2.67
CA GLN A 135 -10.54 3.83 1.77
C GLN A 135 -11.45 4.98 1.32
N THR A 136 -12.74 4.70 1.07
CA THR A 136 -13.72 5.73 0.70
C THR A 136 -14.00 6.67 1.88
N LEU A 137 -14.22 6.13 3.08
CA LEU A 137 -14.35 6.92 4.30
C LEU A 137 -13.10 7.77 4.58
N PHE A 138 -11.91 7.23 4.32
CA PHE A 138 -10.68 7.99 4.49
C PHE A 138 -10.61 9.20 3.55
N LEU A 139 -11.01 9.04 2.28
CA LEU A 139 -11.09 10.16 1.33
C LEU A 139 -12.13 11.20 1.75
N GLU A 140 -13.27 10.76 2.29
CA GLU A 140 -14.29 11.66 2.84
C GLU A 140 -13.75 12.48 4.01
N ALA A 141 -13.00 11.86 4.94
CA ALA A 141 -12.38 12.56 6.06
C ALA A 141 -11.35 13.60 5.60
N ILE A 142 -10.52 13.27 4.61
CA ILE A 142 -9.56 14.21 3.99
C ILE A 142 -10.30 15.40 3.37
N GLN A 143 -11.38 15.13 2.63
CA GLN A 143 -12.19 16.18 2.02
C GLN A 143 -12.81 17.12 3.07
N ALA A 144 -13.27 16.58 4.20
CA ALA A 144 -13.76 17.37 5.32
C ALA A 144 -12.65 18.25 5.92
N GLU A 145 -11.41 17.75 6.06
CA GLU A 145 -10.27 18.57 6.50
C GLU A 145 -9.95 19.71 5.53
N GLU A 146 -9.97 19.44 4.21
CA GLU A 146 -9.73 20.47 3.18
C GLU A 146 -10.79 21.57 3.20
N GLN A 147 -12.03 21.22 3.56
CA GLN A 147 -13.13 22.19 3.74
C GLN A 147 -13.06 22.93 5.08
N GLY A 148 -12.15 22.55 5.96
CA GLY A 148 -12.02 23.10 7.31
C GLY A 148 -13.04 22.55 8.31
N ASP A 149 -13.88 21.57 7.91
CA ASP A 149 -14.79 20.90 8.83
C ASP A 149 -14.06 19.80 9.61
N ARG A 150 -13.30 20.27 10.59
CA ARG A 150 -12.52 19.43 11.49
C ARG A 150 -13.38 18.51 12.37
N ALA A 151 -14.63 18.90 12.66
CA ALA A 151 -15.51 18.09 13.50
C ALA A 151 -15.98 16.85 12.73
N ALA A 152 -16.41 17.03 11.47
CA ALA A 152 -16.75 15.93 10.59
C ALA A 152 -15.54 15.01 10.34
N ALA A 153 -14.36 15.55 10.07
CA ALA A 153 -13.15 14.76 9.87
C ALA A 153 -12.82 13.87 11.09
N LEU A 154 -12.93 14.40 12.31
CA LEU A 154 -12.73 13.65 13.55
C LEU A 154 -13.70 12.47 13.68
N GLU A 155 -14.96 12.69 13.36
CA GLU A 155 -16.01 11.65 13.41
C GLU A 155 -15.72 10.54 12.41
N VAL A 156 -15.41 10.89 11.15
CA VAL A 156 -15.12 9.91 10.10
C VAL A 156 -13.85 9.13 10.41
N TYR A 157 -12.76 9.78 10.87
CA TYR A 157 -11.56 9.05 11.28
C TYR A 157 -11.80 8.13 12.48
N SER A 158 -12.62 8.55 13.44
CA SER A 158 -12.97 7.69 14.58
C SER A 158 -13.76 6.46 14.13
N ASN A 159 -14.71 6.64 13.21
CA ASN A 159 -15.46 5.55 12.59
C ASN A 159 -14.54 4.56 11.84
N ILE A 160 -13.56 5.06 11.07
CA ILE A 160 -12.53 4.21 10.44
C ILE A 160 -11.83 3.33 11.48
N LEU A 161 -11.46 3.90 12.64
CA LEU A 161 -10.77 3.17 13.71
C LEU A 161 -11.67 2.22 14.52
N GLU A 162 -12.99 2.41 14.51
CA GLU A 162 -13.93 1.43 15.07
C GLU A 162 -13.98 0.16 14.22
N HIS A 163 -13.80 0.30 12.90
CA HIS A 163 -13.80 -0.81 11.95
C HIS A 163 -12.42 -1.46 11.77
N ASP A 164 -11.36 -0.65 11.69
CA ASP A 164 -9.97 -1.09 11.67
C ASP A 164 -9.13 -0.25 12.65
N PRO A 165 -8.92 -0.75 13.88
CA PRO A 165 -8.15 -0.05 14.91
C PRO A 165 -6.68 0.23 14.55
N ASN A 166 -6.16 -0.43 13.52
CA ASN A 166 -4.79 -0.34 13.04
C ASN A 166 -4.67 0.42 11.71
N PHE A 167 -5.72 1.13 11.26
CA PHE A 167 -5.66 1.92 10.05
C PHE A 167 -4.69 3.12 10.21
N THR A 168 -3.42 2.93 9.83
CA THR A 168 -2.30 3.83 10.12
C THR A 168 -2.55 5.28 9.67
N ALA A 169 -3.09 5.49 8.47
CA ALA A 169 -3.29 6.84 7.96
C ALA A 169 -4.32 7.65 8.76
N ALA A 170 -5.39 7.00 9.26
CA ALA A 170 -6.39 7.64 10.12
C ALA A 170 -5.82 7.91 11.52
N LEU A 171 -5.00 7.00 12.07
CA LEU A 171 -4.26 7.25 13.32
C LEU A 171 -3.37 8.48 13.21
N ILE A 172 -2.66 8.63 12.09
CA ILE A 172 -1.79 9.78 11.83
C ILE A 172 -2.60 11.07 11.74
N ASN A 173 -3.65 11.09 10.94
CA ASN A 173 -4.45 12.31 10.77
C ASN A 173 -5.16 12.72 12.08
N LEU A 174 -5.68 11.76 12.86
CA LEU A 174 -6.20 12.07 14.20
C LEU A 174 -5.12 12.64 15.12
N GLY A 175 -3.92 12.07 15.09
CA GLY A 175 -2.77 12.60 15.80
C GLY A 175 -2.46 14.04 15.40
N THR A 176 -2.43 14.34 14.10
CA THR A 176 -2.16 15.67 13.54
C THR A 176 -3.23 16.68 13.94
N ILE A 177 -4.50 16.28 13.86
CA ILE A 177 -5.63 17.09 14.33
C ILE A 177 -5.48 17.36 15.84
N HIS A 178 -5.13 16.40 16.69
CA HIS A 178 -4.96 16.68 18.11
C HIS A 178 -3.70 17.51 18.42
N TYR A 179 -2.63 17.31 17.65
CA TYR A 179 -1.40 18.09 17.75
C TYR A 179 -1.69 19.59 17.52
N HIS A 180 -2.39 19.92 16.43
CA HIS A 180 -2.77 21.30 16.13
C HIS A 180 -3.79 21.90 17.11
N GLN A 181 -4.47 21.09 17.93
CA GLN A 181 -5.30 21.55 19.04
C GLN A 181 -4.51 21.77 20.34
N GLY A 182 -3.20 21.51 20.35
CA GLY A 182 -2.36 21.53 21.55
C GLY A 182 -2.60 20.34 22.49
N ARG A 183 -3.35 19.32 22.05
CA ARG A 183 -3.65 18.10 22.84
C ARG A 183 -2.54 17.07 22.66
N PHE A 184 -1.32 17.44 23.03
CA PHE A 184 -0.11 16.68 22.70
C PHE A 184 -0.08 15.26 23.27
N LEU A 185 -0.59 15.04 24.49
CA LEU A 185 -0.65 13.69 25.07
C LEU A 185 -1.57 12.75 24.27
N LEU A 186 -2.67 13.28 23.72
CA LEU A 186 -3.58 12.50 22.90
C LEU A 186 -2.97 12.23 21.51
N ALA A 187 -2.33 13.23 20.92
CA ALA A 187 -1.59 13.06 19.67
C ALA A 187 -0.48 12.01 19.80
N GLU A 188 0.27 12.01 20.90
CA GLU A 188 1.28 10.98 21.19
C GLU A 188 0.67 9.57 21.20
N GLN A 189 -0.49 9.38 21.83
CA GLN A 189 -1.15 8.07 21.86
C GLN A 189 -1.47 7.57 20.45
N PHE A 190 -2.00 8.44 19.58
CA PHE A 190 -2.31 8.10 18.20
C PHE A 190 -1.06 7.78 17.39
N TYR A 191 -0.01 8.61 17.46
CA TYR A 191 1.23 8.35 16.74
C TYR A 191 1.93 7.09 17.21
N ARG A 192 1.96 6.80 18.52
CA ARG A 192 2.50 5.52 19.02
C ARG A 192 1.73 4.32 18.49
N ARG A 193 0.40 4.38 18.47
CA ARG A 193 -0.42 3.34 17.82
C ARG A 193 -0.06 3.19 16.35
N ALA A 194 0.12 4.30 15.62
CA ALA A 194 0.50 4.28 14.21
C ALA A 194 1.86 3.59 13.99
N THR A 195 2.86 3.85 14.85
CA THR A 195 4.18 3.19 14.76
C THR A 195 4.14 1.67 15.00
N VAL A 196 3.14 1.19 15.75
CA VAL A 196 2.91 -0.25 15.99
C VAL A 196 2.11 -0.88 14.84
N ALA A 197 1.12 -0.17 14.33
CA ALA A 197 0.27 -0.61 13.24
C ALA A 197 1.04 -0.77 11.92
N ASP A 198 1.90 0.19 11.59
CA ASP A 198 2.84 0.09 10.47
C ASP A 198 4.25 0.56 10.87
N PRO A 199 5.15 -0.37 11.21
CA PRO A 199 6.53 -0.06 11.56
C PRO A 199 7.38 0.51 10.41
N ASN A 200 6.87 0.54 9.17
CA ASN A 200 7.56 1.11 8.01
C ASN A 200 7.00 2.49 7.62
N TYR A 201 6.00 3.01 8.34
CA TYR A 201 5.40 4.30 8.04
C TYR A 201 6.24 5.47 8.58
N VAL A 202 7.09 6.05 7.72
CA VAL A 202 8.06 7.10 8.07
C VAL A 202 7.43 8.26 8.85
N LEU A 203 6.27 8.76 8.39
CA LEU A 203 5.60 9.91 9.01
C LEU A 203 5.16 9.63 10.45
N ALA A 204 4.82 8.37 10.80
CA ALA A 204 4.43 8.03 12.17
C ALA A 204 5.55 8.28 13.18
N PHE A 205 6.78 7.94 12.80
CA PHE A 205 7.95 8.20 13.64
C PHE A 205 8.33 9.68 13.64
N PHE A 206 8.19 10.36 12.50
CA PHE A 206 8.48 11.79 12.42
C PHE A 206 7.51 12.62 13.29
N ASP A 207 6.20 12.37 13.17
CA ASP A 207 5.18 13.08 13.92
C ASP A 207 5.19 12.72 15.41
N LEU A 208 5.53 11.47 15.74
CA LEU A 208 5.84 11.09 17.12
C LEU A 208 7.03 11.90 17.67
N GLY A 209 8.08 12.09 16.87
CA GLY A 209 9.21 12.93 17.24
C GLY A 209 8.81 14.38 17.50
N ASN A 210 7.95 14.94 16.65
CA ASN A 210 7.42 16.31 16.77
C ASN A 210 6.64 16.49 18.08
N VAL A 211 5.68 15.62 18.37
CA VAL A 211 4.88 15.73 19.60
C VAL A 211 5.70 15.49 20.86
N LEU A 212 6.68 14.59 20.83
CA LEU A 212 7.58 14.37 21.96
C LEU A 212 8.47 15.58 22.23
N ASP A 213 8.81 16.35 21.19
CA ASP A 213 9.56 17.59 21.35
C ASP A 213 8.73 18.69 22.01
N GLU A 214 7.46 18.85 21.61
CA GLU A 214 6.50 19.75 22.27
C GLU A 214 6.30 19.37 23.74
N LEU A 215 6.27 18.07 24.04
CA LEU A 215 6.22 17.54 25.40
C LEU A 215 7.56 17.62 26.15
N ARG A 216 8.60 18.20 25.54
CA ARG A 216 9.95 18.37 26.11
C ARG A 216 10.66 17.05 26.46
N ARG A 217 10.23 15.93 25.87
CA ARG A 217 10.82 14.59 26.02
C ARG A 217 11.93 14.38 24.99
N SER A 218 13.01 15.15 25.13
CA SER A 218 14.05 15.29 24.10
C SER A 218 14.71 13.98 23.69
N ASP A 219 14.99 13.07 24.63
CA ASP A 219 15.65 11.79 24.31
C ASP A 219 14.76 10.87 23.46
N GLU A 220 13.46 10.85 23.75
CA GLU A 220 12.51 10.04 22.98
C GLU A 220 12.22 10.66 21.61
N SER A 221 12.15 11.99 21.53
CA SER A 221 12.02 12.71 20.26
C SER A 221 13.20 12.39 19.32
N ILE A 222 14.44 12.41 19.85
CA ILE A 222 15.64 12.00 19.09
C ILE A 222 15.53 10.56 18.61
N GLN A 223 15.06 9.64 19.44
CA GLN A 223 14.89 8.23 19.04
C GLN A 223 13.86 8.10 17.90
N ALA A 224 12.73 8.80 17.99
CA ALA A 224 11.68 8.78 16.99
C ALA A 224 12.17 9.37 15.64
N TYR A 225 12.84 10.52 15.63
CA TYR A 225 13.42 11.07 14.40
C TYR A 225 14.49 10.15 13.79
N ARG A 226 15.32 9.49 14.62
CA ARG A 226 16.28 8.51 14.14
C ARG A 226 15.61 7.28 13.52
N ALA A 227 14.47 6.84 14.05
CA ALA A 227 13.67 5.77 13.46
C ALA A 227 13.11 6.20 12.08
N ALA A 228 12.57 7.41 11.97
CA ALA A 228 12.13 7.96 10.68
C ALA A 228 13.28 8.00 9.65
N LEU A 229 14.47 8.45 10.05
CA LEU A 229 15.65 8.50 9.18
C LEU A 229 16.26 7.13 8.87
N ALA A 230 16.03 6.11 9.71
CA ALA A 230 16.44 4.74 9.39
C ALA A 230 15.60 4.16 8.24
N LEU A 231 14.32 4.55 8.16
CA LEU A 231 13.40 4.17 7.08
C LEU A 231 13.59 5.05 5.83
N ALA A 232 13.78 6.36 6.02
CA ALA A 232 13.98 7.33 4.94
C ALA A 232 15.19 8.24 5.20
N PRO A 233 16.41 7.81 4.83
CA PRO A 233 17.65 8.56 5.08
C PRO A 233 17.73 9.92 4.38
N GLU A 234 16.88 10.18 3.38
CA GLU A 234 16.84 11.45 2.64
C GLU A 234 15.69 12.37 3.08
N TYR A 235 15.05 12.09 4.22
CA TYR A 235 13.96 12.93 4.72
C TYR A 235 14.51 14.22 5.36
N ALA A 236 14.46 15.31 4.60
CA ALA A 236 15.04 16.60 4.98
C ALA A 236 14.47 17.14 6.31
N ASP A 237 13.16 17.15 6.50
CA ASP A 237 12.53 17.70 7.71
C ASP A 237 12.93 16.93 8.98
N ALA A 238 13.09 15.61 8.88
CA ALA A 238 13.58 14.80 9.99
C ALA A 238 15.04 15.15 10.35
N HIS A 239 15.89 15.46 9.36
CA HIS A 239 17.24 15.99 9.64
C HIS A 239 17.21 17.36 10.30
N TYR A 240 16.33 18.26 9.85
CA TYR A 240 16.16 19.58 10.44
C TYR A 240 15.76 19.48 11.93
N ASN A 241 14.70 18.71 12.22
CA ASN A 241 14.19 18.57 13.58
C ASN A 241 15.17 17.82 14.50
N LEU A 242 15.87 16.80 13.99
CA LEU A 242 16.89 16.10 14.75
C LEU A 242 18.11 16.99 15.06
N ALA A 243 18.51 17.87 14.14
CA ALA A 243 19.57 18.84 14.39
C ALA A 243 19.19 19.81 15.52
N MET A 244 17.97 20.35 15.49
CA MET A 244 17.44 21.18 16.58
C MET A 244 17.39 20.44 17.92
N ALA A 245 16.94 19.19 17.94
CA ALA A 245 16.88 18.38 19.15
C ALA A 245 18.27 18.15 19.75
N TYR A 246 19.27 17.87 18.91
CA TYR A 246 20.66 17.76 19.37
C TYR A 246 21.23 19.08 19.89
N GLU A 247 20.90 20.22 19.27
CA GLU A 247 21.31 21.53 19.81
C GLU A 247 20.74 21.79 21.20
N ARG A 248 19.45 21.49 21.42
CA ARG A 248 18.82 21.62 22.74
C ARG A 248 19.50 20.74 23.79
N LYS A 249 19.97 19.53 23.41
CA LYS A 249 20.77 18.66 24.30
C LYS A 249 22.25 19.06 24.41
N GLY A 250 22.70 20.08 23.67
CA GLY A 250 24.11 20.50 23.64
C GLY A 250 25.03 19.56 22.87
N LEU A 251 24.48 18.61 22.10
CA LEU A 251 25.20 17.60 21.32
C LEU A 251 25.64 18.18 19.95
N ARG A 252 26.55 19.15 20.02
CA ARG A 252 26.93 20.02 18.88
C ARG A 252 27.37 19.29 17.63
N ARG A 253 28.23 18.28 17.76
CA ARG A 253 28.74 17.52 16.60
C ARG A 253 27.63 16.81 15.84
N GLN A 254 26.72 16.17 16.57
CA GLN A 254 25.58 15.48 15.96
C GLN A 254 24.63 16.47 15.28
N ALA A 255 24.38 17.63 15.92
CA ALA A 255 23.61 18.70 15.31
C ALA A 255 24.25 19.19 14.00
N MET A 256 25.57 19.44 13.98
CA MET A 256 26.28 19.86 12.77
C MET A 256 26.15 18.85 11.63
N THR A 257 26.29 17.55 11.92
CA THR A 257 26.11 16.50 10.92
C THR A 257 24.74 16.58 10.26
N HIS A 258 23.67 16.73 11.05
CA HIS A 258 22.32 16.78 10.51
C HIS A 258 21.98 18.11 9.85
N TRP A 259 22.52 19.24 10.32
CA TRP A 259 22.41 20.52 9.61
C TRP A 259 23.04 20.48 8.23
N ALA A 260 24.25 19.91 8.13
CA ALA A 260 24.93 19.74 6.85
C ALA A 260 24.14 18.81 5.92
N HIS A 261 23.53 17.75 6.46
CA HIS A 261 22.72 16.82 5.69
C HIS A 261 21.42 17.46 5.19
N TYR A 262 20.69 18.20 6.05
CA TYR A 262 19.52 18.98 5.65
C TYR A 262 19.86 19.94 4.51
N LEU A 263 20.93 20.74 4.66
CA LEU A 263 21.35 21.69 3.62
C LEU A 263 21.82 21.03 2.32
N ARG A 264 22.24 19.76 2.35
CA ARG A 264 22.56 19.00 1.15
C ARG A 264 21.30 18.62 0.38
N LEU A 265 20.25 18.24 1.10
CA LEU A 265 18.96 17.83 0.53
C LEU A 265 18.13 19.04 0.10
N ASP A 266 18.07 20.06 0.96
CA ASP A 266 17.31 21.29 0.75
C ASP A 266 18.21 22.51 0.85
N ARG A 267 18.72 22.93 -0.32
CA ARG A 267 19.68 24.03 -0.42
C ARG A 267 19.03 25.41 -0.38
N SER A 268 17.74 25.54 -0.71
CA SER A 268 17.09 26.84 -0.94
C SER A 268 15.66 26.92 -0.42
N GLY A 269 15.17 25.90 0.29
CA GLY A 269 13.84 25.88 0.86
C GLY A 269 13.69 26.79 2.08
N PRO A 270 12.48 26.80 2.67
CA PRO A 270 12.08 27.80 3.66
C PRO A 270 13.00 27.87 4.88
N TRP A 271 13.56 26.73 5.29
CA TRP A 271 14.41 26.63 6.48
C TRP A 271 15.91 26.64 6.18
N SER A 272 16.31 26.78 4.90
CA SER A 272 17.71 26.74 4.49
C SER A 272 18.56 27.85 5.11
N GLU A 273 18.05 29.07 5.23
CA GLU A 273 18.81 30.17 5.86
C GLU A 273 18.97 29.98 7.37
N HIS A 274 17.93 29.44 8.04
CA HIS A 274 18.01 29.08 9.45
C HIS A 274 19.10 28.02 9.67
N ALA A 275 19.06 26.95 8.88
CA ALA A 275 20.04 25.86 8.95
C ALA A 275 21.48 26.35 8.70
N ARG A 276 21.70 27.22 7.70
CA ARG A 276 23.04 27.82 7.45
C ARG A 276 23.51 28.63 8.64
N THR A 277 22.61 29.40 9.25
CA THR A 277 22.92 30.24 10.41
C THR A 277 23.31 29.39 11.62
N GLN A 278 22.55 28.33 11.92
CA GLN A 278 22.90 27.42 13.01
C GLN A 278 24.22 26.69 12.75
N LEU A 279 24.44 26.18 11.54
CA LEU A 279 25.68 25.50 11.18
C LEU A 279 26.90 26.43 11.32
N ARG A 280 26.81 27.69 10.83
CA ARG A 280 27.85 28.71 11.00
C ARG A 280 28.14 29.00 12.48
N LYS A 281 27.10 29.12 13.30
CA LYS A 281 27.20 29.36 14.75
C LYS A 281 27.85 28.19 15.50
N LEU A 282 27.57 26.95 15.10
CA LEU A 282 28.19 25.77 15.72
C LEU A 282 29.67 25.66 15.32
N LEU A 283 29.99 25.88 14.03
CA LEU A 283 31.35 25.88 13.51
C LEU A 283 32.23 26.96 14.16
N SER A 284 31.71 28.17 14.40
CA SER A 284 32.47 29.25 15.03
C SER A 284 32.81 28.98 16.51
N ARG A 285 32.07 28.08 17.16
CA ARG A 285 32.28 27.67 18.56
C ARG A 285 33.20 26.48 18.71
N GLU A 286 33.37 25.67 17.66
CA GLU A 286 34.40 24.64 17.65
C GLU A 286 35.75 25.31 17.40
N LYS A 287 36.63 25.29 18.41
CA LYS A 287 38.04 25.62 18.22
C LYS A 287 38.66 24.55 17.33
N LEU A 288 38.67 24.80 16.02
CA LEU A 288 39.34 23.95 15.05
C LEU A 288 40.85 24.06 15.30
N ALA A 289 41.43 23.04 15.91
CA ALA A 289 42.86 22.86 15.97
C ALA A 289 43.30 22.11 14.71
N ILE A 290 44.35 22.57 14.04
CA ILE A 290 45.00 21.81 12.96
C ILE A 290 45.64 20.58 13.62
N THR A 291 44.99 19.43 13.55
CA THR A 291 45.50 18.16 14.09
C THR A 291 46.52 17.51 13.15
N HIS A 292 46.43 17.80 11.85
CA HIS A 292 47.36 17.33 10.84
C HIS A 292 47.50 18.39 9.75
N ARG A 293 48.75 18.79 9.48
CA ARG A 293 49.09 19.64 8.34
C ARG A 293 49.87 18.78 7.36
N ALA A 294 49.35 18.59 6.15
CA ALA A 294 50.09 17.92 5.10
C ALA A 294 51.39 18.70 4.83
N ARG A 295 52.53 18.01 4.79
CA ARG A 295 53.84 18.64 4.53
C ARG A 295 54.00 19.12 3.08
N ALA A 296 53.12 18.67 2.20
CA ALA A 296 53.05 19.07 0.82
C ALA A 296 51.58 19.22 0.40
N PHE A 297 51.34 20.07 -0.59
CA PHE A 297 50.03 20.22 -1.22
C PHE A 297 49.63 18.90 -1.90
N CYS A 298 48.55 18.27 -1.44
CA CYS A 298 47.93 17.16 -2.15
C CYS A 298 46.87 17.72 -3.11
N PRO A 299 47.10 17.72 -4.44
CA PRO A 299 46.07 18.10 -5.39
C PRO A 299 44.86 17.16 -5.28
N PRO A 300 43.63 17.65 -5.46
CA PRO A 300 42.43 16.82 -5.44
C PRO A 300 42.52 15.75 -6.55
N ALA A 301 42.34 14.48 -6.16
CA ALA A 301 42.32 13.36 -7.08
C ALA A 301 40.99 13.33 -7.85
N GLY A 302 40.90 14.07 -8.95
CA GLY A 302 39.71 14.05 -9.82
C GLY A 302 39.60 15.30 -10.69
N LYS A 303 39.41 15.11 -12.00
CA LYS A 303 39.39 16.11 -13.06
C LYS A 303 38.43 17.28 -12.80
N VAL A 304 38.87 18.34 -12.13
CA VAL A 304 38.71 19.76 -12.54
C VAL A 304 39.78 20.56 -11.79
N ALA A 305 40.95 20.71 -12.40
CA ALA A 305 41.95 21.66 -11.94
C ALA A 305 41.53 23.08 -12.40
N SER A 306 40.62 23.70 -11.67
CA SER A 306 40.44 25.15 -11.77
C SER A 306 41.67 25.80 -11.14
N LYS A 307 42.63 26.23 -11.97
CA LYS A 307 43.78 27.03 -11.54
C LYS A 307 43.25 28.29 -10.86
N LEU A 308 43.23 28.30 -9.52
CA LEU A 308 43.19 29.54 -8.75
C LEU A 308 44.58 30.17 -8.88
N GLN A 309 44.70 31.12 -9.80
CA GLN A 309 45.85 32.03 -9.82
C GLN A 309 45.73 32.93 -8.59
N LEU A 310 46.69 32.80 -7.67
CA LEU A 310 46.97 33.81 -6.66
C LEU A 310 47.44 35.06 -7.40
N VAL A 311 46.59 36.08 -7.46
CA VAL A 311 47.01 37.42 -7.85
C VAL A 311 47.70 38.02 -6.63
N SER A 312 49.03 38.11 -6.69
CA SER A 312 49.82 38.90 -5.76
C SER A 312 49.88 40.35 -6.25
N ALA A 313 49.28 41.26 -5.48
CA ALA A 313 49.78 42.62 -5.22
C ALA A 313 48.99 43.17 -4.02
#